data_AF-Q83W02-F1
#
_entry.id   AF-Q83W02-F1
#
_cell.length_a   1.000
_cell.length_b   1.000
_cell.length_c   1.000
_cell.angle_alpha   90.00
_cell.angle_beta   90.00
_cell.angle_gamma   90.00
#
_symmetry.space_group_name_H-M   'P 1'
#
loop_
_entity.id
_entity.type
_entity.pdbx_description
1 polymer ?
#
loop_
_entity_poly.entity_id
_entity_poly.type
_entity_poly.pdbx_seq_one_letter_code
_entity_poly.pdbx_strand_id
1 'polypeptide(L)'
;RLTIGRIGPSRCMLERPPVWWISAEFALVVAKAWTDPAYAKWLKEDATAAIESLGYTGRQGEHMVALFNTPEIHNMVVCTLCSCYPWPVLGLPPVWYKSPPYRSRAVIDPRGVLAEFGVTLPEKTKVSVWDSTAEIRYLVIPMRPANTEGLSE
;
A
#
# COMPACT_ATOMS: atom_id res chain seq x y z
N ARG A 1 -7.47 26.90 37.97
CA ARG A 1 -6.22 27.02 37.17
C ARG A 1 -5.62 25.61 37.07
N LEU A 2 -5.98 24.86 36.04
CA LEU A 2 -5.39 23.56 35.72
C LEU A 2 -4.45 23.77 34.53
N THR A 3 -3.18 23.51 34.77
CA THR A 3 -2.07 23.64 33.83
C THR A 3 -2.21 22.61 32.70
N ILE A 4 -2.27 23.09 31.45
CA ILE A 4 -2.18 22.27 30.25
C ILE A 4 -0.74 21.73 30.18
N GLY A 5 -0.56 20.45 30.52
CA GLY A 5 0.70 19.74 30.33
C GLY A 5 0.98 19.56 28.85
N ARG A 6 2.15 20.04 28.38
CA ARG A 6 2.66 19.80 27.02
C ARG A 6 2.70 18.30 26.74
N ILE A 7 1.90 17.87 25.76
CA ILE A 7 1.98 16.51 25.21
C ILE A 7 3.29 16.42 24.44
N GLY A 8 4.22 15.57 24.90
CA GLY A 8 5.47 15.32 24.21
C GLY A 8 5.28 14.51 22.92
N PRO A 9 6.18 14.65 21.93
CA PRO A 9 6.05 14.04 20.59
C PRO A 9 5.98 12.50 20.62
N SER A 10 6.48 11.87 21.68
CA SER A 10 6.51 10.40 21.81
C SER A 10 5.14 9.77 22.07
N ARG A 11 4.18 10.53 22.63
CA ARG A 11 2.87 9.99 23.01
C ARG A 11 1.91 9.85 21.81
N CYS A 12 2.09 10.67 20.78
CA CYS A 12 1.27 10.65 19.56
C CYS A 12 1.48 9.38 18.70
N MET A 13 2.60 8.66 18.89
CA MET A 13 2.93 7.47 18.09
C MET A 13 2.24 6.19 18.60
N LEU A 14 1.83 6.17 19.87
CA LEU A 14 1.29 4.98 20.54
C LEU A 14 -0.25 4.93 20.58
N GLU A 15 -0.93 6.04 20.28
CA GLU A 15 -2.39 6.10 20.16
C GLU A 15 -2.88 5.75 18.74
N ARG A 16 -2.14 4.87 18.04
CA ARG A 16 -2.58 4.35 16.74
C ARG A 16 -3.54 3.19 16.96
N PRO A 17 -4.68 3.18 16.27
CA PRO A 17 -5.72 2.18 16.47
C PRO A 17 -5.26 0.76 16.05
N PRO A 18 -5.96 -0.29 16.52
CA PRO A 18 -5.47 -1.66 16.42
C PRO A 18 -5.41 -2.24 14.99
N VAL A 19 -4.53 -3.22 14.84
CA VAL A 19 -3.98 -3.92 13.65
C VAL A 19 -4.98 -4.53 12.62
N TRP A 20 -6.29 -4.35 12.78
CA TRP A 20 -7.31 -4.75 11.79
C TRP A 20 -7.58 -3.69 10.71
N TRP A 21 -6.87 -2.56 10.81
CA TRP A 21 -6.97 -1.43 9.91
C TRP A 21 -6.13 -1.74 8.66
N ILE A 22 -6.75 -2.27 7.60
CA ILE A 22 -6.39 -1.76 6.27
C ILE A 22 -6.64 -0.28 6.41
N SER A 23 -5.57 0.51 6.54
CA SER A 23 -5.60 1.98 6.65
C SER A 23 -6.77 2.52 5.82
N ALA A 24 -7.72 3.16 6.49
CA ALA A 24 -8.90 3.73 5.84
C ALA A 24 -8.47 4.67 4.71
N GLU A 25 -7.28 5.25 4.87
CA GLU A 25 -6.52 6.02 3.89
C GLU A 25 -6.26 5.26 2.59
N PHE A 26 -5.76 4.02 2.65
CA PHE A 26 -5.58 3.19 1.45
C PHE A 26 -6.91 2.84 0.79
N ALA A 27 -7.90 2.46 1.60
CA ALA A 27 -9.22 2.10 1.08
C ALA A 27 -9.84 3.27 0.30
N LEU A 28 -9.71 4.50 0.82
CA LEU A 28 -10.17 5.73 0.15
C LEU A 28 -9.38 6.02 -1.13
N VAL A 29 -8.05 5.92 -1.12
CA VAL A 29 -7.22 6.08 -2.34
C VAL A 29 -7.66 5.10 -3.44
N VAL A 30 -7.89 3.84 -3.08
CA VAL A 30 -8.31 2.79 -4.04
C VAL A 30 -9.73 3.03 -4.52
N ALA A 31 -10.67 3.29 -3.61
CA ALA A 31 -12.07 3.52 -3.96
C ALA A 31 -12.22 4.73 -4.87
N LYS A 32 -11.54 5.85 -4.57
CA LYS A 32 -11.48 7.02 -5.45
C LYS A 32 -10.87 6.69 -6.81
N ALA A 33 -9.80 5.90 -6.87
CA ALA A 33 -9.21 5.47 -8.14
C ALA A 33 -10.16 4.57 -8.96
N TRP A 34 -11.11 3.87 -8.32
CA TRP A 34 -12.11 3.05 -9.00
C TRP A 34 -13.33 3.85 -9.50
N THR A 35 -13.66 4.96 -8.85
CA THR A 35 -14.87 5.76 -9.14
C THR A 35 -14.56 7.03 -9.95
N ASP A 36 -13.32 7.53 -9.89
CA ASP A 36 -12.88 8.75 -10.55
C ASP A 36 -11.72 8.46 -11.54
N PRO A 37 -12.02 8.30 -12.85
CA PRO A 37 -10.99 8.02 -13.85
C PRO A 37 -9.94 9.12 -14.00
N ALA A 38 -10.27 10.38 -13.69
CA ALA A 38 -9.32 11.48 -13.74
C ALA A 38 -8.32 11.36 -12.60
N TYR A 39 -8.80 11.05 -11.39
CA TYR A 39 -7.94 10.73 -10.26
C TYR A 39 -7.09 9.48 -10.51
N ALA A 40 -7.66 8.42 -11.09
CA ALA A 40 -6.91 7.20 -11.42
C ALA A 40 -5.75 7.47 -12.39
N LYS A 41 -5.99 8.30 -13.41
CA LYS A 41 -4.96 8.75 -14.35
C LYS A 41 -3.88 9.57 -13.63
N TRP A 42 -4.29 10.53 -12.80
CA TRP A 42 -3.35 11.36 -12.05
C TRP A 42 -2.51 10.53 -11.07
N LEU A 43 -3.13 9.61 -10.33
CA LEU A 43 -2.47 8.68 -9.43
C LEU A 43 -1.43 7.81 -10.15
N LYS A 44 -1.65 7.45 -11.41
CA LYS A 44 -0.69 6.70 -12.22
C LYS A 44 0.48 7.57 -12.70
N GLU A 45 0.25 8.85 -12.96
CA GLU A 45 1.27 9.80 -13.47
C GLU A 45 2.12 10.39 -12.34
N ASP A 46 1.50 10.78 -11.24
CA ASP A 46 2.13 11.33 -10.04
C ASP A 46 1.38 10.87 -8.78
N ALA A 47 1.77 9.69 -8.29
CA ALA A 47 1.11 9.11 -7.13
C ALA A 47 1.33 9.92 -5.85
N THR A 48 2.46 10.63 -5.75
CA THR A 48 2.75 11.48 -4.59
C THR A 48 1.73 12.59 -4.52
N ALA A 49 1.63 13.44 -5.55
CA ALA A 49 0.72 14.58 -5.55
C ALA A 49 -0.75 14.15 -5.43
N ALA A 50 -1.15 13.06 -6.08
CA ALA A 50 -2.51 12.54 -5.98
C ALA A 50 -2.88 12.11 -4.55
N ILE A 51 -1.99 11.36 -3.88
CA ILE A 51 -2.21 10.91 -2.49
C ILE A 51 -2.15 12.09 -1.51
N GLU A 52 -1.24 13.03 -1.71
CA GLU A 52 -1.14 14.26 -0.89
C GLU A 52 -2.39 15.13 -1.00
N SER A 53 -3.07 15.13 -2.15
CA SER A 53 -4.33 15.87 -2.35
C SER A 53 -5.46 15.41 -1.41
N LEU A 54 -5.37 14.18 -0.91
CA LEU A 54 -6.30 13.61 0.08
C LEU A 54 -5.84 13.85 1.53
N GLY A 55 -4.72 14.57 1.73
CA GLY A 55 -4.14 14.87 3.04
C GLY A 55 -3.21 13.78 3.57
N TYR A 56 -2.93 12.73 2.79
CA TYR A 56 -2.04 11.64 3.20
C TYR A 56 -0.60 11.98 2.85
N THR A 57 0.12 12.53 3.83
CA THR A 57 1.51 12.97 3.66
C THR A 57 2.37 12.42 4.80
N GLY A 58 3.69 12.50 4.64
CA GLY A 58 4.63 12.29 5.74
C GLY A 58 5.69 11.24 5.45
N ARG A 59 6.34 10.80 6.53
CA ARG A 59 7.54 9.95 6.46
C ARG A 59 7.24 8.62 5.80
N GLN A 60 8.22 8.12 5.04
CA GLN A 60 8.11 6.85 4.31
C GLN A 60 7.00 6.88 3.26
N GLY A 61 6.83 8.03 2.61
CA GLY A 61 5.89 8.23 1.49
C GLY A 61 6.16 9.54 0.76
N GLU A 62 7.36 10.09 0.88
CA GLU A 62 7.81 11.31 0.22
C GLU A 62 7.90 11.14 -1.31
N HIS A 63 8.08 9.90 -1.77
CA HIS A 63 8.09 9.54 -3.19
C HIS A 63 7.28 8.26 -3.42
N MET A 64 6.05 8.44 -3.90
CA MET A 64 5.11 7.35 -4.13
C MET A 64 5.03 6.98 -5.61
N VAL A 65 4.84 5.68 -5.89
CA VAL A 65 4.51 5.15 -7.21
C VAL A 65 3.33 4.19 -7.09
N ALA A 66 2.27 4.45 -7.85
CA ALA A 66 1.09 3.60 -7.90
C ALA A 66 1.23 2.53 -9.00
N LEU A 67 1.03 1.27 -8.61
CA LEU A 67 1.16 0.09 -9.45
C LEU A 67 -0.23 -0.53 -9.66
N PHE A 68 -0.80 -0.33 -10.84
CA PHE A 68 -2.14 -0.83 -11.13
C PHE A 68 -2.10 -2.29 -11.54
N ASN A 69 -2.87 -3.12 -10.85
CA ASN A 69 -3.13 -4.49 -11.28
C ASN A 69 -4.07 -4.49 -12.49
N THR A 70 -3.83 -5.43 -13.39
CA THR A 70 -4.60 -5.68 -14.62
C THR A 70 -4.84 -7.18 -14.75
N PRO A 71 -5.72 -7.64 -15.65
CA PRO A 71 -5.89 -9.07 -15.89
C PRO A 71 -4.57 -9.76 -16.32
N GLU A 72 -3.68 -9.00 -16.96
CA GLU A 72 -2.40 -9.47 -17.49
C GLU A 72 -1.26 -9.37 -16.46
N ILE A 73 -1.31 -8.42 -15.52
CA ILE A 73 -0.22 -8.12 -14.58
C ILE A 73 -0.73 -8.00 -13.15
N HIS A 74 -0.15 -8.80 -12.26
CA HIS A 74 -0.29 -8.68 -10.82
C HIS A 74 1.00 -8.13 -10.21
N ASN A 75 0.91 -7.01 -9.52
CA ASN A 75 2.04 -6.37 -8.85
C ASN A 75 2.14 -6.86 -7.40
N MET A 76 3.36 -7.12 -6.96
CA MET A 76 3.71 -7.49 -5.59
C MET A 76 4.88 -6.61 -5.14
N VAL A 77 4.85 -6.11 -3.91
CA VAL A 77 5.88 -5.19 -3.39
C VAL A 77 6.61 -5.84 -2.23
N VAL A 78 7.94 -5.73 -2.21
CA VAL A 78 8.80 -6.23 -1.13
C VAL A 78 9.90 -5.22 -0.81
N CYS A 79 10.51 -5.34 0.35
CA CYS A 79 11.79 -4.72 0.65
C CYS A 79 12.75 -5.81 1.11
N THR A 80 13.56 -6.33 0.20
CA THR A 80 14.45 -7.47 0.49
C THR A 80 15.50 -7.10 1.54
N LEU A 81 15.96 -5.85 1.56
CA LEU A 81 17.02 -5.36 2.44
C LEU A 81 16.56 -5.08 3.87
N CYS A 82 15.33 -4.61 4.07
CA CYS A 82 14.85 -4.26 5.40
C CYS A 82 13.33 -4.40 5.54
N SER A 83 12.59 -3.30 5.36
CA SER A 83 11.17 -3.17 5.70
C SER A 83 10.52 -1.89 5.14
N CYS A 84 11.10 -1.27 4.10
CA CYS A 84 10.55 -0.06 3.46
C CYS A 84 9.07 -0.26 3.10
N TYR A 85 8.20 0.67 3.50
CA TYR A 85 6.75 0.52 3.38
C TYR A 85 6.06 1.90 3.33
N PRO A 86 4.97 2.09 2.56
CA PRO A 86 4.35 3.39 2.38
C PRO A 86 3.48 3.79 3.59
N TRP A 87 4.09 4.37 4.62
CA TRP A 87 3.39 4.64 5.88
C TRP A 87 2.21 5.62 5.79
N PRO A 88 2.23 6.68 4.97
CA PRO A 88 1.12 7.62 4.91
C PRO A 88 -0.20 6.98 4.47
N VAL A 89 -0.12 5.89 3.70
CA VAL A 89 -1.30 5.20 3.17
C VAL A 89 -1.51 3.81 3.71
N LEU A 90 -0.49 3.07 4.15
CA LEU A 90 -0.62 1.68 4.65
C LEU A 90 -0.27 1.52 6.15
N GLY A 91 0.16 2.59 6.82
CA GLY A 91 0.59 2.52 8.21
C GLY A 91 1.89 1.72 8.38
N LEU A 92 2.05 1.07 9.54
CA LEU A 92 3.26 0.28 9.82
C LEU A 92 3.16 -1.10 9.16
N PRO A 93 4.25 -1.62 8.57
CA PRO A 93 4.22 -2.92 7.91
C PRO A 93 3.93 -4.04 8.92
N PRO A 94 3.13 -5.04 8.52
CA PRO A 94 2.85 -6.21 9.34
C PRO A 94 4.12 -7.01 9.60
N VAL A 95 4.10 -7.86 10.64
CA VAL A 95 5.28 -8.64 11.06
C VAL A 95 5.79 -9.54 9.93
N TRP A 96 4.89 -10.19 9.18
CA TRP A 96 5.26 -11.08 8.08
C TRP A 96 6.02 -10.35 6.96
N TYR A 97 5.69 -9.09 6.67
CA TYR A 97 6.35 -8.31 5.62
C TYR A 97 7.83 -8.07 5.93
N LYS A 98 8.15 -7.87 7.21
CA LYS A 98 9.52 -7.63 7.71
C LYS A 98 10.32 -8.93 7.85
N SER A 99 9.65 -10.07 7.83
CA SER A 99 10.24 -11.37 8.14
C SER A 99 11.12 -11.90 7.01
N PRO A 100 12.23 -12.60 7.32
CA PRO A 100 13.07 -13.23 6.29
C PRO A 100 12.31 -14.17 5.33
N PRO A 101 11.34 -15.01 5.76
CA PRO A 101 10.62 -15.91 4.87
C PRO A 101 9.92 -15.20 3.70
N TYR A 102 9.26 -14.06 3.97
CA TYR A 102 8.62 -13.27 2.93
C TYR A 102 9.66 -12.62 2.02
N ARG A 103 10.64 -11.93 2.63
CA ARG A 103 11.61 -11.11 1.91
C ARG A 103 12.52 -11.90 0.98
N SER A 104 12.94 -13.10 1.36
CA SER A 104 13.80 -13.93 0.52
C SER A 104 13.03 -14.60 -0.63
N ARG A 105 11.78 -15.00 -0.39
CA ARG A 105 11.00 -15.78 -1.37
C ARG A 105 10.20 -14.92 -2.32
N ALA A 106 9.76 -13.73 -1.93
CA ALA A 106 8.95 -12.86 -2.79
C ALA A 106 9.61 -12.57 -4.15
N VAL A 107 10.95 -12.50 -4.21
CA VAL A 107 11.71 -12.25 -5.46
C VAL A 107 12.13 -13.52 -6.21
N ILE A 108 12.00 -14.70 -5.60
CA ILE A 108 12.43 -16.00 -6.17
C ILE A 108 11.21 -16.79 -6.65
N ASP A 109 10.22 -16.95 -5.77
CA ASP A 109 8.99 -17.69 -5.98
C ASP A 109 7.78 -16.86 -5.50
N PRO A 110 7.44 -15.76 -6.21
CA PRO A 110 6.31 -14.91 -5.84
C PRO A 110 4.98 -15.65 -5.89
N ARG A 111 4.81 -16.62 -6.81
CA ARG A 111 3.58 -17.39 -6.94
C ARG A 111 3.37 -18.34 -5.76
N GLY A 112 4.42 -19.01 -5.28
CA GLY A 112 4.33 -19.82 -4.06
C GLY A 112 4.03 -18.98 -2.83
N VAL A 113 4.63 -17.79 -2.71
CA VAL A 113 4.29 -16.86 -1.61
C VAL A 113 2.83 -16.42 -1.69
N LEU A 114 2.31 -16.07 -2.86
CA LEU A 114 0.90 -15.71 -3.04
C LEU A 114 -0.04 -16.86 -2.69
N ALA A 115 0.33 -18.11 -3.01
CA ALA A 115 -0.46 -19.28 -2.66
C ALA A 115 -0.57 -19.49 -1.14
N GLU A 116 0.45 -19.14 -0.36
CA GLU A 116 0.39 -19.16 1.12
C GLU A 116 -0.58 -18.14 1.69
N PHE A 117 -0.80 -17.03 0.97
CA PHE A 117 -1.84 -16.05 1.29
C PHE A 117 -3.22 -16.43 0.71
N GLY A 118 -3.36 -17.62 0.12
CA GLY A 118 -4.60 -18.08 -0.51
C GLY A 118 -4.92 -17.42 -1.85
N VAL A 119 -3.94 -16.77 -2.49
CA VAL A 119 -4.10 -16.09 -3.78
C VAL A 119 -3.55 -16.98 -4.90
N THR A 120 -4.46 -17.50 -5.72
CA THR A 120 -4.11 -18.26 -6.94
C THR A 120 -4.40 -17.42 -8.17
N LEU A 121 -3.34 -17.08 -8.92
CA LEU A 121 -3.45 -16.30 -10.15
C LEU A 121 -3.46 -17.22 -11.38
N PRO A 122 -4.19 -16.87 -12.45
CA PRO A 122 -4.10 -17.57 -13.73
C PRO A 122 -2.63 -17.69 -14.19
N GLU A 123 -2.31 -18.80 -14.87
CA GLU A 123 -0.95 -19.07 -15.34
C GLU A 123 -0.43 -17.97 -16.28
N LYS A 124 -1.32 -17.43 -17.13
CA LYS A 124 -1.02 -16.34 -18.05
C LYS A 124 -0.77 -14.97 -17.39
N THR A 125 -1.20 -14.77 -16.15
CA THR A 125 -1.03 -13.48 -15.45
C THR A 125 0.43 -13.32 -15.03
N LYS A 126 1.12 -12.29 -15.50
CA LYS A 126 2.50 -12.01 -15.10
C LYS A 126 2.52 -11.48 -13.69
N VAL A 127 3.49 -11.91 -12.88
CA VAL A 127 3.73 -11.34 -11.55
C VAL A 127 4.93 -10.43 -11.63
N SER A 128 4.73 -9.14 -11.36
CA SER A 128 5.78 -8.12 -11.31
C SER A 128 6.11 -7.81 -9.86
N VAL A 129 7.31 -8.19 -9.43
CA VAL A 129 7.78 -7.96 -8.07
C VAL A 129 8.60 -6.67 -8.03
N TRP A 130 8.23 -5.76 -7.13
CA TRP A 130 8.85 -4.46 -6.96
C TRP A 130 9.60 -4.44 -5.63
N ASP A 131 10.93 -4.43 -5.72
CA ASP A 131 11.81 -4.35 -4.56
C ASP A 131 12.12 -2.89 -4.21
N SER A 132 11.79 -2.50 -2.98
CA SER A 132 11.93 -1.14 -2.47
C SER A 132 13.35 -0.89 -1.97
N THR A 133 14.31 -0.89 -2.90
CA THR A 133 15.75 -0.70 -2.65
C THR A 133 16.18 0.77 -2.61
N ALA A 134 15.31 1.68 -3.06
CA ALA A 134 15.50 3.12 -3.02
C ALA A 134 14.46 3.80 -2.10
N GLU A 135 14.50 5.13 -2.00
CA GLU A 135 13.52 5.90 -1.22
C GLU A 135 12.13 6.02 -1.88
N ILE A 136 11.92 5.31 -3.00
CA ILE A 136 10.60 5.16 -3.63
C ILE A 136 9.77 4.16 -2.81
N ARG A 137 8.48 4.45 -2.66
CA ARG A 137 7.51 3.56 -2.02
C ARG A 137 6.40 3.21 -3.01
N TYR A 138 6.20 1.91 -3.18
CA TYR A 138 5.22 1.39 -4.13
C TYR A 138 3.88 1.12 -3.45
N LEU A 139 2.79 1.53 -4.10
CA LEU A 139 1.43 1.25 -3.68
C LEU A 139 0.72 0.45 -4.77
N VAL A 140 0.23 -0.75 -4.46
CA VAL A 140 -0.53 -1.54 -5.43
C VAL A 140 -1.99 -1.09 -5.42
N ILE A 141 -2.51 -0.71 -6.58
CA ILE A 141 -3.93 -0.44 -6.79
C ILE A 141 -4.57 -1.72 -7.35
N PRO A 142 -5.40 -2.43 -6.56
CA PRO A 142 -6.04 -3.66 -7.02
C PRO A 142 -7.07 -3.35 -8.11
N MET A 143 -7.41 -4.38 -8.90
CA MET A 143 -8.54 -4.28 -9.83
C MET A 143 -9.85 -4.16 -9.05
N ARG A 144 -10.78 -3.36 -9.57
CA ARG A 144 -12.14 -3.28 -9.04
C ARG A 144 -12.81 -4.65 -9.16
N PRO A 145 -13.35 -5.22 -8.08
CA PRO A 145 -14.08 -6.48 -8.15
C PRO A 145 -15.31 -6.37 -9.06
N ALA A 146 -15.64 -7.46 -9.75
CA ALA A 146 -16.85 -7.52 -10.56
C ALA A 146 -18.12 -7.34 -9.69
N ASN A 147 -19.20 -6.83 -10.29
CA ASN A 147 -20.49 -6.61 -9.63
C ASN A 147 -20.46 -5.55 -8.52
N THR A 148 -19.57 -4.57 -8.64
CA THR A 148 -19.47 -3.44 -7.69
C THR A 148 -19.85 -2.10 -8.30
N GLU A 149 -20.39 -2.08 -9.52
CA GLU A 149 -20.62 -0.87 -10.33
C GLU A 149 -21.59 0.12 -9.65
N GLY A 150 -22.53 -0.38 -8.86
CA GLY A 150 -23.50 0.43 -8.13
C GLY A 150 -23.05 0.90 -6.74
N LEU A 151 -21.86 0.52 -6.28
CA LEU A 151 -21.34 0.97 -4.99
C LEU A 151 -20.71 2.37 -5.12
N SER A 152 -21.03 3.24 -4.15
CA SER A 152 -20.32 4.49 -3.96
C SER A 152 -18.94 4.24 -3.35
N GLU A 153 -18.10 5.28 -3.36
CA GLU A 153 -16.91 5.37 -2.52
C GLU A 153 -17.23 5.12 -1.04
#